data_AF-A0A3B1JAW0-F1
#
_entry.id   AF-A0A3B1JAW0-F1
#
_cell.length_a   1.000
_cell.length_b   1.000
_cell.length_c   1.000
_cell.angle_alpha   90.00
_cell.angle_beta   90.00
_cell.angle_gamma   90.00
#
_symmetry.space_group_name_H-M   'P 1'
#
loop_
_entity.id
_entity.type
_entity.pdbx_description
1 polymer ?
#
loop_
_entity_poly.entity_id
_entity_poly.type
_entity_poly.pdbx_seq_one_letter_code
_entity_poly.pdbx_strand_id
1 'polypeptide(L)'
;MSVLPPVRKDRVIPQLPKFFNEGAALHTEDEFDTKVKTACQEQRTGTVGFKISKVIVVGDLAVGKTCLINRFCKDAFDKNYKATIGVDFEMERFEVLGVPFSLQLWDTAGQERFKCIASTYYRGAQAVIIVFDLTDVASLQHTRQWLEDAMKENDPTNVLLFLVGTKKDLSSPAQYSLIEEDAVKMAAEIKAEYWAVSSLSGENVREFFFRVASLTFESNVLAELEKSGSRRIGEVVKINSNSPNLYATNKKKQNCCH
;
A
#
# COMPACT_ATOMS: atom_id res chain seq x y z
N MET A 1 -0.32 28.61 -7.95
CA MET A 1 0.27 27.40 -7.34
C MET A 1 -0.46 27.12 -6.06
N SER A 2 -1.35 26.13 -6.01
CA SER A 2 -2.00 25.72 -4.77
C SER A 2 -0.96 25.00 -3.92
N VAL A 3 -0.38 25.74 -2.96
CA VAL A 3 0.52 25.16 -1.96
C VAL A 3 -0.34 24.23 -1.13
N LEU A 4 -0.18 22.92 -1.34
CA LEU A 4 -0.82 21.92 -0.52
C LEU A 4 -0.42 22.18 0.94
N PRO A 5 -1.37 22.08 1.90
CA PRO A 5 -1.06 22.31 3.31
C PRO A 5 0.09 21.38 3.76
N PRO A 6 0.96 21.87 4.65
CA PRO A 6 2.13 21.13 5.12
C PRO A 6 1.71 19.81 5.78
N VAL A 7 2.55 18.78 5.65
CA VAL A 7 2.36 17.49 6.30
C VAL A 7 2.29 17.71 7.81
N ARG A 8 1.36 17.02 8.49
CA ARG A 8 1.24 17.11 9.94
C ARG A 8 2.51 16.56 10.60
N LYS A 9 3.01 17.21 11.66
CA LYS A 9 4.23 16.79 12.38
C LYS A 9 4.15 15.35 12.88
N ASP A 10 2.94 14.88 13.18
CA ASP A 10 2.64 13.53 13.63
C ASP A 10 2.50 12.53 12.47
N ARG A 11 2.97 12.85 11.25
CA ARG A 11 3.00 12.00 10.04
C ARG A 11 4.37 11.97 9.37
N VAL A 12 5.42 12.31 10.13
CA VAL A 12 6.81 12.23 9.68
C VAL A 12 7.41 10.88 10.08
N ILE A 13 8.03 10.21 9.11
CA ILE A 13 8.62 8.87 9.25
C ILE A 13 10.11 8.96 8.86
N PRO A 14 11.00 9.18 9.85
CA PRO A 14 12.44 9.28 9.61
C PRO A 14 13.13 7.91 9.53
N GLN A 15 12.49 6.86 10.04
CA GLN A 15 13.03 5.50 10.14
C GLN A 15 11.91 4.48 9.91
N LEU A 16 12.27 3.29 9.46
CA LEU A 16 11.32 2.23 9.17
C LEU A 16 10.63 1.77 10.47
N PRO A 17 9.29 1.81 10.57
CA PRO A 17 8.58 1.30 11.74
C PRO A 17 8.77 -0.22 11.86
N LYS A 18 8.89 -0.70 13.10
CA LYS A 18 9.01 -2.13 13.39
C LYS A 18 7.74 -2.88 12.99
N PHE A 19 7.91 -4.13 12.59
CA PHE A 19 6.80 -5.07 12.42
C PHE A 19 6.14 -5.40 13.77
N PHE A 20 4.89 -5.85 13.75
CA PHE A 20 4.14 -6.19 14.96
C PHE A 20 4.56 -7.52 15.59
N ASN A 21 4.80 -8.54 14.76
CA ASN A 21 5.12 -9.90 15.20
C ASN A 21 6.20 -10.51 14.28
N GLU A 22 7.33 -10.96 14.84
CA GLU A 22 8.45 -11.56 14.09
C GLU A 22 8.01 -12.80 13.29
N GLY A 23 7.14 -13.64 13.86
CA GLY A 23 6.66 -14.87 13.21
C GLY A 23 5.72 -14.64 12.02
N ALA A 24 5.27 -13.41 11.82
CA ALA A 24 4.39 -13.01 10.72
C ALA A 24 4.89 -11.75 9.99
N ALA A 25 6.17 -11.41 10.15
CA ALA A 25 6.80 -10.30 9.43
C ALA A 25 7.37 -10.81 8.10
N LEU A 26 6.95 -10.22 6.99
CA LEU A 26 7.54 -10.51 5.67
C LEU A 26 8.78 -9.64 5.41
N HIS A 27 8.81 -8.45 6.01
CA HIS A 27 9.91 -7.51 5.92
C HIS A 27 10.57 -7.40 7.30
N THR A 28 11.63 -8.17 7.53
CA THR A 28 12.32 -8.23 8.83
C THR A 28 13.40 -7.16 8.99
N GLU A 29 13.66 -6.36 7.97
CA GLU A 29 14.65 -5.29 8.02
C GLU A 29 14.23 -4.19 9.01
N ASP A 30 15.20 -3.71 9.79
CA ASP A 30 15.02 -2.62 10.75
C ASP A 30 15.20 -1.23 10.11
N GLU A 31 15.67 -1.18 8.87
CA GLU A 31 16.00 0.05 8.15
C GLU A 31 15.52 0.02 6.71
N PHE A 32 15.25 1.21 6.14
CA PHE A 32 15.00 1.34 4.71
C PHE A 32 16.22 0.89 3.88
N ASP A 33 15.95 0.34 2.69
CA ASP A 33 16.96 -0.08 1.73
C ASP A 33 17.96 1.07 1.45
N THR A 34 19.24 0.73 1.36
CA THR A 34 20.32 1.72 1.17
C THR A 34 20.13 2.53 -0.12
N LYS A 35 19.65 1.91 -1.20
CA LYS A 35 19.35 2.60 -2.46
C LYS A 35 18.22 3.61 -2.28
N VAL A 36 17.21 3.28 -1.48
CA VAL A 36 16.08 4.18 -1.17
C VAL A 36 16.56 5.38 -0.38
N LYS A 37 17.37 5.15 0.66
CA LYS A 37 17.98 6.24 1.45
C LYS A 37 18.82 7.16 0.58
N THR A 38 19.70 6.60 -0.25
CA THR A 38 20.54 7.37 -1.18
C THR A 38 19.69 8.15 -2.18
N ALA A 39 18.67 7.53 -2.79
CA ALA A 39 17.76 8.22 -3.71
C ALA A 39 17.03 9.38 -3.04
N CYS A 40 16.55 9.22 -1.81
CA CYS A 40 15.88 10.29 -1.06
C CYS A 40 16.83 11.45 -0.72
N GLN A 41 18.09 11.15 -0.40
CA GLN A 41 19.11 12.16 -0.09
C GLN A 41 19.54 12.95 -1.34
N GLU A 42 19.76 12.26 -2.46
CA GLU A 42 20.17 12.84 -3.73
C GLU A 42 19.04 13.64 -4.40
N GLN A 43 17.78 13.22 -4.20
CA GLN A 43 16.62 13.78 -4.89
C GLN A 43 15.77 14.75 -4.04
N ARG A 44 16.39 15.43 -3.06
CA ARG A 44 15.75 16.51 -2.26
C ARG A 44 15.10 17.65 -3.08
N THR A 45 15.26 17.65 -4.41
CA THR A 45 14.75 18.66 -5.34
C THR A 45 13.54 18.15 -6.17
N GLY A 46 12.39 17.96 -5.53
CA GLY A 46 11.04 18.22 -6.10
C GLY A 46 10.56 17.49 -7.36
N THR A 47 11.32 16.56 -7.96
CA THR A 47 11.07 16.07 -9.34
C THR A 47 10.65 14.61 -9.41
N VAL A 48 10.48 13.93 -8.28
CA VAL A 48 10.13 12.51 -8.25
C VAL A 48 8.63 12.29 -8.05
N GLY A 49 8.07 11.41 -8.88
CA GLY A 49 6.65 11.07 -8.94
C GLY A 49 6.13 10.20 -7.80
N PHE A 50 6.90 10.00 -6.72
CA PHE A 50 6.59 9.13 -5.59
C PHE A 50 5.55 9.71 -4.63
N LYS A 51 4.44 10.20 -5.17
CA LYS A 51 3.55 11.03 -4.36
C LYS A 51 2.47 10.22 -3.68
N ILE A 52 2.08 9.07 -4.25
CA ILE A 52 0.85 8.42 -3.85
C ILE A 52 0.88 6.89 -4.01
N SER A 53 0.45 6.17 -2.99
CA SER A 53 0.10 4.75 -3.06
C SER A 53 -1.38 4.52 -2.78
N LYS A 54 -2.01 3.72 -3.62
CA LYS A 54 -3.35 3.20 -3.45
C LYS A 54 -3.34 1.97 -2.54
N VAL A 55 -4.16 2.04 -1.50
CA VAL A 55 -4.37 0.98 -0.53
C VAL A 55 -5.86 0.68 -0.49
N ILE A 56 -6.23 -0.57 -0.71
CA ILE A 56 -7.62 -1.01 -0.56
C ILE A 56 -7.80 -1.75 0.76
N VAL A 57 -8.93 -1.52 1.42
CA VAL A 57 -9.26 -2.16 2.69
C VAL A 57 -10.48 -3.06 2.47
N VAL A 58 -10.32 -4.37 2.65
CA VAL A 58 -11.32 -5.41 2.35
C VAL A 58 -11.55 -6.29 3.58
N GLY A 59 -12.67 -7.01 3.61
CA GLY A 59 -13.07 -7.84 4.75
C GLY A 59 -14.58 -7.79 5.00
N ASP A 60 -15.05 -8.60 5.93
CA ASP A 60 -16.48 -8.79 6.20
C ASP A 60 -17.20 -7.52 6.69
N LEU A 61 -18.53 -7.58 6.69
CA LEU A 61 -19.37 -6.54 7.27
C LEU A 61 -19.08 -6.38 8.77
N ALA A 62 -19.08 -5.15 9.28
CA ALA A 62 -18.93 -4.85 10.71
C ALA A 62 -17.63 -5.33 11.41
N VAL A 63 -16.62 -5.81 10.67
CA VAL A 63 -15.30 -6.14 11.26
C VAL A 63 -14.59 -4.90 11.78
N GLY A 64 -14.74 -3.74 11.12
CA GLY A 64 -14.19 -2.47 11.62
C GLY A 64 -13.33 -1.67 10.64
N LYS A 65 -13.36 -1.98 9.33
CA LYS A 65 -12.62 -1.27 8.26
C LYS A 65 -12.73 0.25 8.32
N THR A 66 -13.97 0.76 8.29
CA THR A 66 -14.27 2.20 8.36
C THR A 66 -13.80 2.82 9.67
N CYS A 67 -13.95 2.10 10.80
CA CYS A 67 -13.49 2.57 12.11
C CYS A 67 -11.97 2.65 12.17
N LEU A 68 -11.27 1.69 11.56
CA LEU A 68 -9.81 1.67 11.48
C LEU A 68 -9.28 2.88 10.69
N ILE A 69 -9.85 3.15 9.51
CA ILE A 69 -9.47 4.30 8.68
C ILE A 69 -9.80 5.62 9.41
N ASN A 70 -11.01 5.76 9.95
CA ASN A 70 -11.41 6.98 10.66
C ASN A 70 -10.58 7.23 11.92
N ARG A 71 -10.23 6.17 12.67
CA ARG A 71 -9.33 6.30 13.83
C ARG A 71 -7.97 6.84 13.38
N PHE A 72 -7.45 6.38 12.25
CA PHE A 72 -6.16 6.86 11.77
C PHE A 72 -6.20 8.28 11.19
N CYS A 73 -7.11 8.57 10.26
CA CYS A 73 -7.13 9.85 9.53
C CYS A 73 -7.72 10.99 10.36
N LYS A 74 -8.77 10.71 11.15
CA LYS A 74 -9.60 11.71 11.84
C LYS A 74 -9.45 11.69 13.36
N ASP A 75 -8.69 10.74 13.90
CA ASP A 75 -8.63 10.43 15.34
C ASP A 75 -10.04 10.30 15.97
N ALA A 76 -10.96 9.71 15.20
CA ALA A 76 -12.36 9.61 15.55
C ALA A 76 -12.83 8.15 15.59
N PHE A 77 -13.73 7.86 16.54
CA PHE A 77 -14.40 6.56 16.65
C PHE A 77 -15.87 6.79 16.93
N ASP A 78 -16.74 6.30 16.04
CA ASP A 78 -18.20 6.33 16.21
C ASP A 78 -18.67 4.93 16.60
N LYS A 79 -19.37 4.83 17.75
CA LYS A 79 -19.98 3.58 18.23
C LYS A 79 -21.22 3.20 17.43
N ASN A 80 -21.87 4.17 16.78
CA ASN A 80 -23.06 3.91 16.00
C ASN A 80 -22.66 3.30 14.65
N TYR A 81 -22.83 1.99 14.55
CA TYR A 81 -22.55 1.27 13.32
C TYR A 81 -23.40 1.82 12.17
N LYS A 82 -22.72 2.27 11.11
CA LYS A 82 -23.32 2.60 9.81
C LYS A 82 -22.62 1.76 8.76
N ALA A 83 -23.38 0.95 8.03
CA ALA A 83 -22.81 0.16 6.95
C ALA A 83 -22.31 1.08 5.83
N THR A 84 -21.08 0.89 5.39
CA THR A 84 -20.54 1.57 4.21
C THR A 84 -21.34 1.14 2.99
N ILE A 85 -21.93 2.11 2.28
CA ILE A 85 -22.63 1.88 1.02
C ILE A 85 -21.65 2.16 -0.10
N GLY A 86 -21.27 1.14 -0.87
CA GLY A 86 -20.30 1.29 -1.95
C GLY A 86 -18.86 1.38 -1.44
N VAL A 87 -18.18 2.48 -1.75
CA VAL A 87 -16.76 2.69 -1.44
C VAL A 87 -16.55 4.14 -0.97
N ASP A 88 -15.82 4.32 0.12
CA ASP A 88 -15.41 5.63 0.63
C ASP A 88 -13.90 5.83 0.42
N PHE A 89 -13.47 7.08 0.35
CA PHE A 89 -12.11 7.46 0.00
C PHE A 89 -11.53 8.46 0.99
N GLU A 90 -10.36 8.13 1.54
CA GLU A 90 -9.58 9.01 2.40
C GLU A 90 -8.15 9.15 1.87
N MET A 91 -7.60 10.37 1.89
CA MET A 91 -6.21 10.62 1.52
C MET A 91 -5.43 11.10 2.74
N GLU A 92 -4.44 10.31 3.17
CA GLU A 92 -3.54 10.69 4.26
C GLU A 92 -2.15 11.06 3.71
N ARG A 93 -1.57 12.15 4.20
CA ARG A 93 -0.24 12.62 3.79
C ARG A 93 0.81 12.33 4.85
N PHE A 94 1.97 11.90 4.37
CA PHE A 94 3.15 11.55 5.15
C PHE A 94 4.38 12.29 4.61
N GLU A 95 5.42 12.32 5.42
CA GLU A 95 6.77 12.66 5.01
C GLU A 95 7.67 11.49 5.38
N VAL A 96 8.14 10.73 4.39
CA VAL A 96 8.98 9.55 4.59
C VAL A 96 10.40 9.90 4.14
N LEU A 97 11.39 9.80 5.03
CA LEU A 97 12.78 10.20 4.74
C LEU A 97 12.92 11.64 4.22
N GLY A 98 12.04 12.55 4.64
CA GLY A 98 12.01 13.94 4.17
C GLY A 98 11.33 14.13 2.81
N VAL A 99 10.74 13.06 2.23
CA VAL A 99 10.04 13.09 0.95
C VAL A 99 8.52 13.07 1.19
N PRO A 100 7.75 14.02 0.62
CA PRO A 100 6.30 13.99 0.70
C PRO A 100 5.70 12.77 0.01
N PHE A 101 4.85 12.04 0.72
CA PHE A 101 4.20 10.82 0.26
C PHE A 101 2.73 10.80 0.73
N SER A 102 1.85 10.09 0.04
CA SER A 102 0.44 10.02 0.40
C SER A 102 -0.10 8.60 0.25
N LEU A 103 -0.99 8.20 1.15
CA LEU A 103 -1.81 7.02 0.98
C LEU A 103 -3.21 7.42 0.52
N GLN A 104 -3.72 6.73 -0.49
CA GLN A 104 -5.12 6.71 -0.86
C GLN A 104 -5.75 5.47 -0.24
N LEU A 105 -6.53 5.66 0.81
CA LEU A 105 -7.22 4.60 1.54
C LEU A 105 -8.62 4.46 0.96
N TRP A 106 -8.90 3.31 0.36
CA TRP A 106 -10.19 2.97 -0.22
C TRP A 106 -10.93 2.04 0.73
N ASP A 107 -11.91 2.58 1.48
CA ASP A 107 -12.78 1.81 2.37
C ASP A 107 -13.88 1.13 1.56
N THR A 108 -13.97 -0.20 1.63
CA THR A 108 -14.93 -0.96 0.82
C THR A 108 -16.08 -1.47 1.67
N ALA A 109 -17.28 -1.53 1.08
CA ALA A 109 -18.41 -2.19 1.73
C ALA A 109 -18.11 -3.68 1.96
N GLY A 110 -18.22 -4.13 3.22
CA GLY A 110 -18.07 -5.55 3.57
C GLY A 110 -19.30 -6.40 3.26
N GLN A 111 -20.38 -5.80 2.74
CA GLN A 111 -21.60 -6.53 2.42
C GLN A 111 -21.49 -7.16 1.03
N GLU A 112 -21.75 -8.46 0.96
CA GLU A 112 -21.72 -9.25 -0.28
C GLU A 112 -22.51 -8.63 -1.45
N ARG A 113 -23.67 -8.02 -1.17
CA ARG A 113 -24.52 -7.35 -2.17
C ARG A 113 -23.85 -6.17 -2.86
N PHE A 114 -22.80 -5.60 -2.26
CA PHE A 114 -22.03 -4.48 -2.81
C PHE A 114 -20.62 -4.89 -3.27
N LYS A 115 -20.24 -6.18 -3.17
CA LYS A 115 -18.92 -6.68 -3.59
C LYS A 115 -18.61 -6.37 -5.06
N CYS A 116 -19.60 -6.52 -5.95
CA CYS A 116 -19.42 -6.22 -7.38
C CYS A 116 -19.13 -4.72 -7.64
N ILE A 117 -19.69 -3.83 -6.81
CA ILE A 117 -19.37 -2.39 -6.90
C ILE A 117 -17.97 -2.14 -6.35
N ALA A 118 -17.63 -2.74 -5.20
CA ALA A 118 -16.32 -2.58 -4.58
C ALA A 118 -15.16 -3.08 -5.47
N SER A 119 -15.35 -4.21 -6.17
CA SER A 119 -14.30 -4.82 -6.99
C SER A 119 -13.82 -3.92 -8.14
N THR A 120 -14.69 -3.05 -8.67
CA THR A 120 -14.29 -2.06 -9.70
C THR A 120 -13.21 -1.08 -9.22
N TYR A 121 -13.05 -0.93 -7.89
CA TYR A 121 -12.06 -0.07 -7.28
C TYR A 121 -10.78 -0.80 -6.88
N TYR A 122 -10.68 -2.12 -7.07
CA TYR A 122 -9.52 -2.89 -6.61
C TYR A 122 -8.28 -2.68 -7.47
N ARG A 123 -8.47 -2.45 -8.78
CA ARG A 123 -7.38 -2.37 -9.75
C ARG A 123 -6.31 -1.34 -9.37
N GLY A 124 -5.05 -1.76 -9.48
CA GLY A 124 -3.88 -0.91 -9.28
C GLY A 124 -3.62 -0.58 -7.81
N ALA A 125 -4.05 -1.43 -6.89
CA ALA A 125 -3.65 -1.34 -5.49
C ALA A 125 -2.16 -1.66 -5.37
N GLN A 126 -1.43 -0.90 -4.54
CA GLN A 126 -0.06 -1.22 -4.13
C GLN A 126 -0.02 -1.94 -2.78
N ALA A 127 -1.09 -1.81 -1.99
CA ALA A 127 -1.29 -2.63 -0.81
C ALA A 127 -2.76 -3.02 -0.64
N VAL A 128 -2.97 -4.20 -0.06
CA VAL A 128 -4.28 -4.72 0.31
C VAL A 128 -4.28 -5.01 1.81
N ILE A 129 -5.20 -4.37 2.52
CA ILE A 129 -5.42 -4.57 3.95
C ILE A 129 -6.66 -5.45 4.10
N ILE A 130 -6.48 -6.67 4.58
CA ILE A 130 -7.52 -7.65 4.78
C ILE A 130 -7.88 -7.66 6.26
N VAL A 131 -9.08 -7.23 6.58
CA VAL A 131 -9.50 -6.97 7.96
C VAL A 131 -10.45 -8.06 8.43
N PHE A 132 -10.20 -8.57 9.64
CA PHE A 132 -11.10 -9.46 10.36
C PHE A 132 -11.30 -8.97 11.80
N ASP A 133 -12.27 -9.55 12.50
CA ASP A 133 -12.58 -9.25 13.89
C ASP A 133 -11.95 -10.32 14.79
N LEU A 134 -11.14 -9.91 15.77
CA LEU A 134 -10.48 -10.83 16.70
C LEU A 134 -11.46 -11.63 17.58
N THR A 135 -12.72 -11.20 17.64
CA THR A 135 -13.78 -11.90 18.37
C THR A 135 -14.60 -12.86 17.48
N ASP A 136 -14.36 -12.87 16.17
CA ASP A 136 -15.10 -13.68 15.20
C ASP A 136 -14.17 -14.53 14.33
N VAL A 137 -14.06 -15.82 14.67
CA VAL A 137 -13.24 -16.80 13.95
C VAL A 137 -13.69 -17.01 12.49
N ALA A 138 -14.99 -16.87 12.20
CA ALA A 138 -15.48 -17.02 10.83
C ALA A 138 -14.95 -15.90 9.94
N SER A 139 -14.91 -14.67 10.47
CA SER A 139 -14.36 -13.52 9.76
C SER A 139 -12.89 -13.71 9.37
N LEU A 140 -12.09 -14.41 10.20
CA LEU A 140 -10.72 -14.80 9.87
C LEU A 140 -10.70 -15.76 8.67
N GLN A 141 -11.52 -16.81 8.67
CA GLN A 141 -11.55 -17.79 7.57
C GLN A 141 -11.95 -17.16 6.23
N HIS A 142 -12.87 -16.19 6.25
CA HIS A 142 -13.31 -15.49 5.04
C HIS A 142 -12.22 -14.60 4.42
N THR A 143 -11.15 -14.27 5.14
CA THR A 143 -10.06 -13.42 4.61
C THR A 143 -9.39 -13.99 3.37
N ARG A 144 -9.34 -15.33 3.23
CA ARG A 144 -8.86 -16.00 2.00
C ARG A 144 -9.67 -15.58 0.78
N GLN A 145 -11.00 -15.64 0.89
CA GLN A 145 -11.87 -15.28 -0.22
C GLN A 145 -11.75 -13.80 -0.57
N TRP A 146 -11.62 -12.94 0.44
CA TRP A 146 -11.40 -11.50 0.23
C TRP A 146 -10.08 -11.21 -0.47
N LEU A 147 -9.01 -11.93 -0.14
CA LEU A 147 -7.74 -11.84 -0.85
C LEU A 147 -7.89 -12.29 -2.30
N GLU A 148 -8.48 -13.46 -2.54
CA GLU A 148 -8.69 -13.97 -3.90
C GLU A 148 -9.45 -12.96 -4.77
N ASP A 149 -10.52 -12.37 -4.22
CA ASP A 149 -11.32 -11.36 -4.91
C ASP A 149 -10.52 -10.07 -5.18
N ALA A 150 -9.69 -9.63 -4.22
CA ALA A 150 -8.80 -8.49 -4.41
C ALA A 150 -7.73 -8.75 -5.48
N MET A 151 -7.19 -9.96 -5.53
CA MET A 151 -6.11 -10.33 -6.44
C MET A 151 -6.56 -10.63 -7.87
N LYS A 152 -7.85 -10.91 -8.11
CA LYS A 152 -8.39 -11.02 -9.48
C LYS A 152 -8.17 -9.75 -10.31
N GLU A 153 -8.10 -8.59 -9.66
CA GLU A 153 -7.98 -7.28 -10.28
C GLU A 153 -6.56 -6.67 -10.18
N ASN A 154 -5.61 -7.37 -9.55
CA ASN A 154 -4.28 -6.86 -9.23
C ASN A 154 -3.16 -7.83 -9.62
N ASP A 155 -1.97 -7.29 -9.89
CA ASP A 155 -0.78 -8.11 -10.18
C ASP A 155 -0.16 -8.61 -8.86
N PRO A 156 -0.13 -9.93 -8.60
CA PRO A 156 0.38 -10.51 -7.35
C PRO A 156 1.85 -10.22 -7.07
N THR A 157 2.63 -9.82 -8.06
CA THR A 157 4.07 -9.54 -7.87
C THR A 157 4.34 -8.18 -7.24
N ASN A 158 3.36 -7.26 -7.23
CA ASN A 158 3.55 -5.85 -6.90
C ASN A 158 2.65 -5.34 -5.76
N VAL A 159 2.01 -6.24 -5.01
CA VAL A 159 1.04 -5.88 -3.97
C VAL A 159 1.53 -6.34 -2.61
N LEU A 160 1.64 -5.39 -1.67
CA LEU A 160 1.89 -5.70 -0.26
C LEU A 160 0.59 -6.14 0.42
N LEU A 161 0.64 -7.26 1.15
CA LEU A 161 -0.52 -7.83 1.82
C LEU A 161 -0.39 -7.65 3.33
N PHE A 162 -1.48 -7.19 3.96
CA PHE A 162 -1.57 -7.06 5.41
C PHE A 162 -2.83 -7.76 5.91
N LEU A 163 -2.69 -8.59 6.94
CA LEU A 163 -3.80 -9.21 7.65
C LEU A 163 -4.00 -8.48 8.99
N VAL A 164 -5.17 -7.88 9.21
CA VAL A 164 -5.42 -7.02 10.36
C VAL A 164 -6.57 -7.55 11.20
N GLY A 165 -6.25 -7.98 12.42
CA GLY A 165 -7.22 -8.31 13.45
C GLY A 165 -7.64 -7.07 14.21
N THR A 166 -8.91 -6.69 14.12
CA THR A 166 -9.48 -5.52 14.79
C THR A 166 -10.21 -5.90 16.08
N LYS A 167 -10.65 -4.88 16.83
CA LYS A 167 -11.37 -5.02 18.11
C LYS A 167 -10.59 -5.77 19.19
N LYS A 168 -9.26 -5.60 19.20
CA LYS A 168 -8.37 -6.20 20.21
C LYS A 168 -8.82 -5.89 21.65
N ASP A 169 -9.41 -4.71 21.85
CA ASP A 169 -9.98 -4.26 23.14
C ASP A 169 -11.11 -5.15 23.68
N LEU A 170 -11.77 -5.95 22.83
CA LEU A 170 -12.86 -6.85 23.24
C LEU A 170 -12.37 -8.24 23.64
N SER A 171 -11.11 -8.58 23.34
CA SER A 171 -10.56 -9.91 23.64
C SER A 171 -9.81 -9.89 24.97
N SER A 172 -10.11 -10.83 25.86
CA SER A 172 -9.25 -11.10 27.02
C SER A 172 -7.87 -11.61 26.56
N PRO A 173 -6.80 -11.48 27.36
CA PRO A 173 -5.47 -11.98 26.99
C PRO A 173 -5.46 -13.45 26.54
N ALA A 174 -6.21 -14.31 27.23
CA ALA A 174 -6.32 -15.73 26.89
C ALA A 174 -7.03 -15.97 25.56
N GLN A 175 -8.12 -15.24 25.28
CA GLN A 175 -8.83 -15.34 24.00
C GLN A 175 -7.98 -14.80 22.85
N TYR A 176 -7.27 -13.69 23.09
CA TYR A 176 -6.38 -13.08 22.12
C TYR A 176 -5.26 -14.04 21.70
N SER A 177 -4.60 -14.70 22.65
CA SER A 177 -3.52 -15.65 22.33
C SER A 177 -4.00 -16.80 21.41
N LEU A 178 -5.20 -17.32 21.61
CA LEU A 178 -5.74 -18.39 20.77
C LEU A 178 -5.99 -17.94 19.33
N ILE A 179 -6.64 -16.77 19.14
CA ILE A 179 -6.92 -16.26 17.80
C ILE A 179 -5.66 -15.75 17.10
N GLU A 180 -4.68 -15.24 17.85
CA GLU A 180 -3.40 -14.77 17.33
C GLU A 180 -2.62 -15.91 16.67
N GLU A 181 -2.56 -17.09 17.28
CA GLU A 181 -1.89 -18.25 16.69
C GLU A 181 -2.48 -18.63 15.33
N ASP A 182 -3.80 -18.64 15.21
CA ASP A 182 -4.48 -18.97 13.97
C ASP A 182 -4.36 -17.84 12.93
N ALA A 183 -4.36 -16.58 13.37
CA ALA A 183 -4.12 -15.44 12.50
C ALA A 183 -2.69 -15.43 11.95
N VAL A 184 -1.69 -15.79 12.75
CA VAL A 184 -0.29 -15.92 12.30
C VAL A 184 -0.15 -17.03 11.26
N LYS A 185 -0.78 -18.20 11.47
CA LYS A 185 -0.80 -19.27 10.46
C LYS A 185 -1.44 -18.79 9.17
N MET A 186 -2.59 -18.13 9.27
CA MET A 186 -3.29 -17.60 8.11
C MET A 186 -2.46 -16.56 7.35
N ALA A 187 -1.81 -15.64 8.08
CA ALA A 187 -0.91 -14.63 7.52
C ALA A 187 0.25 -15.25 6.75
N ALA A 188 0.88 -16.30 7.30
CA ALA A 188 1.94 -17.04 6.62
C ALA A 188 1.44 -17.71 5.33
N GLU A 189 0.26 -18.33 5.37
CA GLU A 189 -0.34 -19.00 4.21
C GLU A 189 -0.66 -18.02 3.07
N ILE A 190 -1.21 -16.86 3.40
CA ILE A 190 -1.57 -15.84 2.41
C ILE A 190 -0.42 -14.88 2.08
N LYS A 191 0.76 -15.07 2.69
CA LYS A 191 1.93 -14.20 2.60
C LYS A 191 1.57 -12.74 2.88
N ALA A 192 0.94 -12.50 4.03
CA ALA A 192 0.61 -11.17 4.53
C ALA A 192 1.34 -10.88 5.85
N GLU A 193 1.65 -9.60 6.10
CA GLU A 193 2.13 -9.15 7.42
C GLU A 193 0.94 -9.03 8.39
N TYR A 194 1.03 -9.67 9.56
CA TYR A 194 -0.07 -9.67 10.55
C TYR A 194 0.02 -8.51 11.56
N TRP A 195 -1.12 -7.88 11.85
CA TRP A 195 -1.27 -6.84 12.85
C TRP A 195 -2.54 -7.02 13.69
N ALA A 196 -2.44 -6.83 15.00
CA ALA A 196 -3.60 -6.73 15.88
C ALA A 196 -3.78 -5.29 16.38
N VAL A 197 -4.98 -4.72 16.18
CA VAL A 197 -5.28 -3.31 16.42
C VAL A 197 -6.60 -3.11 17.17
N SER A 198 -6.75 -1.97 17.81
CA SER A 198 -8.04 -1.50 18.32
C SER A 198 -8.34 -0.09 17.84
N SER A 199 -9.39 0.04 17.02
CA SER A 199 -9.89 1.36 16.63
C SER A 199 -10.56 2.10 17.79
N LEU A 200 -11.02 1.40 18.84
CA LEU A 200 -11.61 2.03 20.02
C LEU A 200 -10.53 2.71 20.87
N SER A 201 -9.52 1.94 21.32
CA SER A 201 -8.45 2.45 22.18
C SER A 201 -7.37 3.22 21.41
N GLY A 202 -7.26 2.99 20.10
CA GLY A 202 -6.18 3.51 19.25
C GLY A 202 -4.93 2.62 19.23
N GLU A 203 -4.93 1.52 19.98
CA GLU A 203 -3.77 0.61 20.08
C GLU A 203 -3.35 0.09 18.70
N ASN A 204 -2.04 0.25 18.40
CA ASN A 204 -1.34 -0.17 17.18
C ASN A 204 -1.86 0.42 15.86
N VAL A 205 -2.89 1.26 15.86
CA VAL A 205 -3.47 1.82 14.63
C VAL A 205 -2.47 2.73 13.92
N ARG A 206 -1.79 3.60 14.66
CA ARG A 206 -0.81 4.54 14.10
C ARG A 206 0.38 3.78 13.54
N GLU A 207 0.95 2.88 14.33
CA GLU A 207 2.13 2.09 14.00
C GLU A 207 1.88 1.25 12.75
N PHE A 208 0.69 0.64 12.66
CA PHE A 208 0.26 -0.10 11.49
C PHE A 208 0.25 0.74 10.21
N PHE A 209 -0.44 1.89 10.20
CA PHE A 209 -0.49 2.71 8.98
C PHE A 209 0.86 3.36 8.63
N PHE A 210 1.71 3.63 9.63
CA PHE A 210 3.08 4.07 9.40
C PHE A 210 3.90 2.98 8.71
N ARG A 211 3.73 1.72 9.13
CA ARG A 211 4.34 0.56 8.48
C ARG A 211 3.89 0.42 7.04
N VAL A 212 2.57 0.49 6.78
CA VAL A 212 2.01 0.46 5.42
C VAL A 212 2.58 1.58 4.56
N ALA A 213 2.64 2.81 5.08
CA ALA A 213 3.17 3.95 4.36
C ALA A 213 4.65 3.76 3.99
N SER A 214 5.44 3.24 4.92
CA SER A 214 6.87 3.04 4.74
C SER A 214 7.18 1.97 3.70
N LEU A 215 6.54 0.81 3.79
CA LEU A 215 6.78 -0.30 2.87
C LEU A 215 6.27 0.00 1.46
N THR A 216 5.12 0.65 1.33
CA THR A 216 4.62 1.07 0.01
C THR A 216 5.47 2.19 -0.60
N PHE A 217 5.99 3.10 0.21
CA PHE A 217 6.96 4.11 -0.24
C PHE A 217 8.24 3.46 -0.75
N GLU A 218 8.84 2.57 0.04
CA GLU A 218 10.06 1.84 -0.32
C GLU A 218 9.90 1.05 -1.61
N SER A 219 8.82 0.26 -1.72
CA SER A 219 8.50 -0.51 -2.93
C SER A 219 8.37 0.38 -4.16
N ASN A 220 7.67 1.52 -4.06
CA ASN A 220 7.56 2.47 -5.17
C ASN A 220 8.92 3.04 -5.57
N VAL A 221 9.76 3.43 -4.60
CA VAL A 221 11.08 3.99 -4.87
C VAL A 221 11.96 2.98 -5.60
N LEU A 222 12.01 1.73 -5.12
CA LEU A 222 12.77 0.66 -5.77
C LEU A 222 12.28 0.41 -7.20
N ALA A 223 10.97 0.31 -7.41
CA ALA A 223 10.40 0.07 -8.73
C ALA A 223 10.76 1.17 -9.76
N GLU A 224 10.79 2.44 -9.36
CA GLU A 224 11.20 3.52 -10.28
C GLU A 224 12.72 3.58 -10.50
N LEU A 225 13.53 3.19 -9.51
CA LEU A 225 14.97 3.07 -9.68
C LEU A 225 15.30 2.00 -10.73
N GLU A 226 14.61 0.86 -10.71
CA GLU A 226 14.76 -0.21 -11.71
C GLU A 226 14.35 0.22 -13.12
N LYS A 227 13.22 0.94 -13.24
CA LYS A 227 12.77 1.51 -14.51
C LYS A 227 13.76 2.54 -15.06
N SER A 228 14.32 3.38 -14.19
CA SER A 228 15.30 4.41 -14.57
C SER A 228 16.65 3.81 -14.98
N GLY A 229 17.10 2.75 -14.30
CA GLY A 229 18.29 1.98 -14.68
C GLY A 229 18.14 1.30 -16.04
N SER A 230 16.97 0.72 -16.32
CA SER A 230 16.65 0.11 -17.62
C SER A 230 16.63 1.13 -18.76
N ARG A 231 16.13 2.36 -18.52
CA ARG A 231 16.16 3.45 -19.51
C ARG A 231 17.59 3.89 -19.85
N ARG A 232 18.48 3.99 -18.85
CA ARG A 232 19.90 4.35 -19.08
C ARG A 232 20.65 3.30 -19.89
N ILE A 233 20.38 2.01 -19.66
CA ILE A 233 21.01 0.92 -20.44
C ILE A 233 20.52 0.92 -21.89
N GLY A 234 19.23 1.19 -22.14
CA GLY A 234 18.67 1.28 -23.49
C GLY A 234 19.23 2.43 -24.34
N GLU A 235 19.63 3.55 -23.73
CA GLU A 235 20.31 4.65 -24.42
C GLU A 235 21.77 4.34 -24.75
N VAL A 236 22.48 3.65 -23.87
CA VAL A 236 23.90 3.27 -24.09
C VAL A 236 24.05 2.27 -25.24
N VAL A 237 23.05 1.43 -25.52
CA VAL A 237 23.09 0.45 -26.63
C VAL A 237 22.87 1.09 -28.01
N LYS A 238 22.58 2.39 -28.12
CA LYS A 238 22.42 3.09 -29.43
C LYS A 238 23.64 3.83 -29.94
N ILE A 239 24.81 3.71 -29.31
CA ILE A 239 26.05 4.37 -29.77
C ILE A 239 27.14 3.33 -29.99
N ASN A 240 27.00 2.50 -31.03
CA ASN A 240 28.15 1.97 -31.76
C ASN A 240 27.72 1.32 -33.08
N SER A 241 27.49 2.16 -34.09
CA SER A 241 27.60 1.75 -35.49
C SER A 241 28.37 2.83 -36.26
N ASN A 242 29.65 3.00 -35.90
CA ASN A 242 30.62 3.64 -36.79
C ASN A 242 31.05 2.62 -37.85
N SER A 243 30.42 2.69 -39.03
CA SER A 243 31.04 2.30 -40.30
C SER A 243 31.14 3.55 -41.18
N PRO A 244 32.30 3.86 -41.77
CA PRO A 244 32.49 5.12 -42.50
C PRO A 244 31.87 5.07 -43.91
N ASN A 245 31.41 6.25 -44.34
CA ASN A 245 31.07 6.70 -45.68
C ASN A 245 31.42 5.77 -46.86
N LEU A 246 30.45 5.59 -47.77
CA LEU A 246 30.70 5.58 -49.23
C LEU A 246 29.41 5.97 -49.98
N TYR A 247 29.56 7.00 -50.82
CA TYR A 247 28.66 7.50 -51.87
C TYR A 247 27.56 8.52 -51.51
N ALA A 248 27.94 9.79 -51.71
CA ALA A 248 27.10 10.82 -52.31
C ALA A 248 26.35 10.27 -53.55
N THR A 249 25.11 10.66 -53.87
CA THR A 249 24.83 11.94 -54.53
C THR A 249 23.31 12.11 -54.78
N ASN A 250 22.81 13.32 -54.47
CA ASN A 250 21.86 14.18 -55.21
C ASN A 250 20.54 13.67 -55.83
N LYS A 251 19.46 14.41 -55.43
CA LYS A 251 18.29 14.91 -56.22
C LYS A 251 17.29 13.82 -56.68
N LYS A 252 15.95 14.00 -56.68
CA LYS A 252 15.05 15.16 -56.75
C LYS A 252 13.61 14.69 -56.42
N LYS A 253 12.74 15.64 -56.02
CA LYS A 253 11.26 15.61 -55.87
C LYS A 253 10.47 14.56 -56.67
N GLN A 254 9.42 13.99 -56.05
CA GLN A 254 8.05 14.02 -56.61
C GLN A 254 6.94 13.74 -55.57
N ASN A 255 5.85 14.48 -55.72
CA ASN A 255 4.58 14.42 -54.99
C ASN A 255 3.90 13.04 -55.09
N CYS A 256 3.07 12.69 -54.11
CA CYS A 256 1.82 11.96 -54.35
C CYS A 256 0.82 12.22 -53.21
N CYS A 257 -0.32 12.84 -53.55
CA CYS A 257 -1.61 12.52 -52.96
C CYS A 257 -2.42 11.84 -54.06
N HIS A 258 -3.03 10.69 -53.74
CA HIS A 258 -4.42 10.43 -54.06
C HIS A 258 -4.98 9.38 -53.10
#